data_AF-A0A7K0DE06-F1
#
_entry.id   AF-A0A7K0DE06-F1
#
_cell.length_a   1.000
_cell.length_b   1.000
_cell.length_c   1.000
_cell.angle_alpha   90.00
_cell.angle_beta   90.00
_cell.angle_gamma   90.00
#
_symmetry.space_group_name_H-M   'P 1'
#
loop_
_entity.id
_entity.type
_entity.pdbx_description
1 polymer ?
#
loop_
_entity_poly.entity_id
_entity_poly.type
_entity_poly.pdbx_seq_one_letter_code
_entity_poly.pdbx_strand_id
1 'polypeptide(L)'
;MTTPSTVRQGAGGTGERPMVPLTKLVHLMAEYQKLGAHRQTFLPASMSEDTFVRACGLIAGGLAIVAGICATASWWTGTIVFAIIALIPLVAAWLRGSLTGAVRTARMDLFDHGLTVYRSGQEIAAFRWDTAEVRQSVIPSRGAAAAASTEYSMTLDGPDGSHESFDERQFDGAHEWGPAIQSAVTATQLPRAVAAIDSGQQVSFGEIAVDLGELTFAGVNYPWEQVDTIDAQGGLIRFKSGSRWVTLPPIEDIPNFYIFNEVAERLRIAAATELAEVAGNRSETVESETVGTAPDPAHAVVETPEAETPRDESHDIETPGDHSHDAEMSSRVETSSDESHEAEIPGDESHDVEVPLQVETSGDESHDAELPGDRLRDAEAPSELSHQVVTRSEV
;
A
#
# COMPACT_ATOMS: atom_id res chain seq x y z
N MET A 1 43.80 -12.76 -43.89
CA MET A 1 42.69 -12.89 -42.92
C MET A 1 41.62 -11.90 -43.33
N THR A 2 40.59 -12.41 -43.98
CA THR A 2 39.50 -11.67 -44.61
C THR A 2 38.34 -11.61 -43.63
N THR A 3 37.98 -10.40 -43.22
CA THR A 3 36.83 -10.10 -42.37
C THR A 3 35.54 -10.24 -43.20
N PRO A 4 34.55 -11.05 -42.78
CA PRO A 4 33.28 -11.11 -43.48
C PRO A 4 32.37 -9.95 -43.07
N SER A 5 32.26 -8.99 -43.99
CA SER A 5 31.00 -8.54 -44.60
C SER A 5 29.80 -8.20 -43.69
N THR A 6 29.65 -6.90 -43.46
CA THR A 6 28.43 -6.08 -43.57
C THR A 6 27.12 -6.84 -43.85
N VAL A 7 26.25 -6.89 -42.84
CA VAL A 7 24.86 -7.32 -42.98
C VAL A 7 24.11 -6.32 -43.87
N ARG A 8 23.64 -6.84 -45.00
CA ARG A 8 22.84 -6.18 -46.02
C ARG A 8 21.44 -5.93 -45.47
N GLN A 9 21.16 -4.69 -45.09
CA GLN A 9 19.82 -4.23 -44.69
C GLN A 9 18.89 -4.26 -45.92
N GLY A 10 18.19 -5.38 -46.09
CA GLY A 10 17.21 -5.56 -47.14
C GLY A 10 15.99 -4.69 -46.89
N ALA A 11 15.76 -3.72 -47.77
CA ALA A 11 14.49 -3.02 -47.94
C ALA A 11 13.46 -4.03 -48.51
N GLY A 12 12.89 -4.85 -47.64
CA GLY A 12 11.94 -5.91 -48.01
C GLY A 12 10.71 -5.83 -47.13
N GLY A 13 9.62 -5.30 -47.71
CA GLY A 13 8.24 -5.52 -47.30
C GLY A 13 7.88 -5.18 -45.86
N THR A 14 7.08 -4.13 -45.68
CA THR A 14 6.15 -3.99 -44.54
C THR A 14 5.06 -5.08 -44.62
N GLY A 15 5.46 -6.34 -44.73
CA GLY A 15 4.58 -7.46 -44.50
C GLY A 15 4.16 -7.36 -43.05
N GLU A 16 2.85 -7.23 -42.84
CA GLU A 16 2.18 -7.28 -41.55
C GLU A 16 2.83 -8.38 -40.72
N ARG A 17 3.70 -8.00 -39.78
CA ARG A 17 4.20 -8.96 -38.80
C ARG A 17 2.94 -9.41 -38.07
N PRO A 18 2.60 -10.71 -38.08
CA PRO A 18 1.45 -11.20 -37.35
C PRO A 18 1.64 -10.78 -35.90
N MET A 19 0.86 -9.79 -35.47
CA MET A 19 0.91 -9.31 -34.10
C MET A 19 0.35 -10.43 -33.25
N VAL A 20 1.22 -11.07 -32.48
CA VAL A 20 0.80 -12.02 -31.46
C VAL A 20 -0.16 -11.27 -30.53
N PRO A 21 -1.41 -11.75 -30.35
CA PRO A 21 -2.36 -11.09 -29.47
C PRO A 21 -1.73 -10.88 -28.09
N LEU A 22 -1.90 -9.69 -27.51
CA LEU A 22 -1.32 -9.32 -26.21
C LEU A 22 -1.63 -10.37 -25.13
N THR A 23 -2.85 -10.90 -25.12
CA THR A 23 -3.27 -11.97 -24.19
C THR A 23 -2.39 -13.22 -24.27
N LYS A 24 -1.91 -13.58 -25.47
CA LYS A 24 -0.97 -14.71 -25.62
C LYS A 24 0.41 -14.37 -25.08
N LEU A 25 0.88 -13.14 -25.27
CA LEU A 25 2.17 -12.70 -24.72
C LEU A 25 2.14 -12.70 -23.19
N VAL A 26 1.07 -12.17 -22.59
CA VAL A 26 0.86 -12.20 -21.13
C VAL A 26 0.84 -13.63 -20.62
N HIS A 27 0.10 -14.53 -21.28
CA HIS A 27 0.05 -15.93 -20.88
C HIS A 27 1.40 -16.64 -21.00
N LEU A 28 2.14 -16.41 -22.10
CA LEU A 28 3.49 -16.96 -22.28
C LEU A 28 4.46 -16.43 -21.23
N MET A 29 4.38 -15.15 -20.87
CA MET A 29 5.20 -14.57 -19.82
C MET A 29 4.86 -15.18 -18.45
N ALA A 30 3.57 -15.35 -18.17
CA ALA A 30 3.10 -15.99 -16.94
C ALA A 30 3.54 -17.45 -16.83
N GLU A 31 3.50 -18.21 -17.93
CA GLU A 31 3.99 -19.58 -17.98
C GLU A 31 5.51 -19.63 -17.79
N TYR A 32 6.26 -18.76 -18.48
CA TYR A 32 7.71 -18.67 -18.37
C TYR A 32 8.16 -18.36 -16.93
N GLN A 33 7.50 -17.40 -16.27
CA GLN A 33 7.79 -17.00 -14.90
C GLN A 33 7.08 -17.87 -13.84
N LYS A 34 6.33 -18.91 -14.26
CA LYS A 34 5.57 -19.81 -13.38
C LYS A 34 4.64 -19.08 -12.41
N LEU A 35 3.91 -18.07 -12.90
CA LEU A 35 3.02 -17.24 -12.07
C LEU A 35 1.74 -17.99 -11.63
N GLY A 36 1.47 -19.18 -12.19
CA GLY A 36 0.31 -20.00 -11.82
C GLY A 36 -0.96 -19.62 -12.59
N ALA A 37 -2.13 -19.97 -12.03
CA ALA A 37 -3.41 -19.69 -12.69
C ALA A 37 -3.75 -18.20 -12.62
N HIS A 38 -4.37 -17.70 -13.68
CA HIS A 38 -4.89 -16.34 -13.73
C HIS A 38 -6.04 -16.19 -12.73
N ARG A 39 -6.04 -15.07 -11.99
CA ARG A 39 -7.05 -14.76 -10.96
C ARG A 39 -7.94 -13.60 -11.36
N GLN A 40 -7.33 -12.47 -11.70
CA GLN A 40 -8.05 -11.23 -11.95
C GLN A 40 -7.31 -10.36 -12.95
N THR A 41 -8.06 -9.58 -13.72
CA THR A 41 -7.53 -8.58 -14.64
C THR A 41 -8.05 -7.21 -14.24
N PHE A 42 -7.14 -6.26 -14.10
CA PHE A 42 -7.44 -4.85 -13.92
C PHE A 42 -7.18 -4.11 -15.22
N LEU A 43 -8.18 -3.32 -15.60
CA LEU A 43 -8.21 -2.52 -16.81
C LEU A 43 -7.71 -1.11 -16.53
N PRO A 44 -7.35 -0.34 -17.56
CA PRO A 44 -6.86 1.01 -17.34
C PRO A 44 -7.98 1.86 -16.75
N ALA A 45 -7.61 2.78 -15.86
CA ALA A 45 -8.58 3.63 -15.18
C ALA A 45 -9.49 4.34 -16.19
N SER A 46 -10.80 4.30 -15.95
CA SER A 46 -11.76 4.93 -16.85
C SER A 46 -11.59 6.45 -16.80
N MET A 47 -11.05 7.04 -17.88
CA MET A 47 -10.87 8.50 -17.97
C MET A 47 -12.19 9.30 -18.00
N SER A 48 -13.35 8.65 -17.83
CA SER A 48 -14.65 9.29 -17.92
C SER A 48 -14.85 10.38 -16.86
N GLU A 49 -14.07 10.37 -15.78
CA GLU A 49 -14.13 11.39 -14.72
C GLU A 49 -13.05 12.47 -14.81
N ASP A 50 -12.28 12.58 -15.91
CA ASP A 50 -11.33 13.68 -16.06
C ASP A 50 -12.08 15.00 -16.31
N THR A 51 -12.56 15.56 -15.20
CA THR A 51 -13.32 16.80 -15.08
C THR A 51 -12.54 17.94 -15.73
N PHE A 52 -11.22 17.83 -15.81
CA PHE A 52 -10.34 18.75 -16.53
C PHE A 52 -10.62 18.75 -18.04
N VAL A 53 -10.71 17.59 -18.69
CA VAL A 53 -10.97 17.51 -20.14
C VAL A 53 -12.37 18.06 -20.45
N ARG A 54 -13.36 17.75 -19.58
CA ARG A 54 -14.71 18.33 -19.68
C ARG A 54 -14.68 19.85 -19.50
N ALA A 55 -13.97 20.36 -18.49
CA ALA A 55 -13.83 21.79 -18.23
C ALA A 55 -13.12 22.52 -19.36
N CYS A 56 -12.02 21.97 -19.90
CA CYS A 56 -11.33 22.52 -21.07
C CYS A 56 -12.25 22.56 -22.30
N GLY A 57 -13.04 21.50 -22.52
CA GLY A 57 -14.04 21.46 -23.59
C GLY A 57 -15.11 22.54 -23.43
N LEU A 58 -15.63 22.73 -22.21
CA LEU A 58 -16.61 23.78 -21.90
C LEU A 58 -16.03 25.19 -22.08
N ILE A 59 -14.80 25.43 -21.60
CA ILE A 59 -14.11 26.73 -21.74
C ILE A 59 -13.83 27.02 -23.23
N ALA A 60 -13.30 26.05 -23.97
CA ALA A 60 -13.03 26.20 -25.40
C ALA A 60 -14.32 26.44 -26.19
N GLY A 61 -15.41 25.72 -25.86
CA GLY A 61 -16.73 25.92 -26.44
C GLY A 61 -17.28 27.31 -26.16
N GLY A 62 -17.19 27.79 -24.92
CA GLY A 62 -17.61 29.13 -24.52
C GLY A 62 -16.84 30.24 -25.26
N LEU A 63 -15.51 30.13 -25.34
CA LEU A 63 -14.66 31.08 -26.06
C LEU A 63 -14.96 31.08 -27.57
N ALA A 64 -15.25 29.92 -28.16
CA ALA A 64 -15.64 29.82 -29.56
C ALA A 64 -16.99 30.51 -29.85
N ILE A 65 -17.96 30.39 -28.95
CA ILE A 65 -19.24 31.11 -29.05
C ILE A 65 -19.03 32.63 -29.00
N VAL A 66 -18.21 33.12 -28.06
CA VAL A 66 -17.88 34.56 -27.95
C VAL A 66 -17.18 35.05 -29.22
N ALA A 67 -16.23 34.29 -29.75
CA ALA A 67 -15.57 34.62 -31.02
C ALA A 67 -16.57 34.71 -32.19
N GLY A 68 -17.54 33.79 -32.24
CA GLY A 68 -18.63 33.81 -33.22
C GLY A 68 -19.50 35.06 -33.13
N ILE A 69 -19.86 35.49 -31.92
CA ILE A 69 -20.62 36.72 -31.68
C ILE A 69 -19.79 37.95 -32.13
N CYS A 70 -18.51 38.03 -31.76
CA CYS A 70 -17.63 39.12 -32.17
C CYS A 70 -17.44 39.22 -33.70
N ALA A 71 -17.44 38.09 -34.40
CA ALA A 71 -17.33 38.06 -35.85
C ALA A 71 -18.55 38.72 -36.52
N THR A 72 -19.76 38.57 -35.96
CA THR A 72 -20.97 39.25 -36.47
C THR A 72 -20.91 40.77 -36.30
N ALA A 73 -20.20 41.26 -35.28
CA ALA A 73 -20.00 42.68 -35.01
C ALA A 73 -18.86 43.32 -35.83
N SER A 74 -18.26 42.59 -36.78
CA SER A 74 -17.16 43.06 -37.64
C SER A 74 -15.88 43.48 -36.89
N TRP A 75 -15.67 42.99 -35.66
CA TRP A 75 -14.48 43.27 -34.87
C TRP A 75 -13.43 42.16 -35.06
N TRP A 76 -12.74 42.24 -36.20
CA TRP A 76 -11.76 41.23 -36.63
C TRP A 76 -10.63 41.02 -35.62
N THR A 77 -10.16 42.08 -34.96
CA THR A 77 -9.10 42.01 -33.95
C THR A 77 -9.53 41.20 -32.72
N GLY A 78 -10.78 41.35 -32.25
CA GLY A 78 -11.30 40.59 -31.12
C GLY A 78 -11.44 39.10 -31.45
N THR A 79 -11.89 38.80 -32.67
CA THR A 79 -12.06 37.41 -33.13
C THR A 79 -10.76 36.63 -33.11
N ILE A 80 -9.65 37.23 -33.58
CA ILE A 80 -8.33 36.58 -33.59
C ILE A 80 -7.83 36.31 -32.18
N VAL A 81 -7.96 37.28 -31.26
CA VAL A 81 -7.51 37.13 -29.87
C VAL A 81 -8.27 36.00 -29.17
N PHE A 82 -9.61 35.96 -29.28
CA PHE A 82 -10.40 34.90 -28.66
C PHE A 82 -10.13 33.53 -29.29
N ALA A 83 -9.89 33.47 -30.61
CA ALA A 83 -9.52 32.22 -31.28
C ALA A 83 -8.18 31.66 -30.78
N ILE A 84 -7.16 32.52 -30.59
CA ILE A 84 -5.86 32.11 -30.04
C ILE A 84 -6.01 31.62 -28.59
N ILE A 85 -6.78 32.34 -27.76
CA ILE A 85 -7.01 31.95 -26.36
C ILE A 85 -7.77 30.62 -26.29
N ALA A 86 -8.74 30.38 -27.17
CA ALA A 86 -9.47 29.11 -27.26
C ALA A 86 -8.59 27.93 -27.70
N LEU A 87 -7.51 28.19 -28.44
CA LEU A 87 -6.57 27.16 -28.88
C LEU A 87 -5.75 26.59 -27.71
N ILE A 88 -5.41 27.41 -26.71
CA ILE A 88 -4.58 26.99 -25.55
C ILE A 88 -5.18 25.80 -24.79
N PRO A 89 -6.45 25.82 -24.30
CA PRO A 89 -7.03 24.68 -23.62
C PRO A 89 -7.23 23.47 -24.54
N LEU A 90 -7.45 23.69 -25.84
CA LEU A 90 -7.58 22.59 -26.82
C LEU A 90 -6.24 21.86 -27.02
N VAL A 91 -5.15 22.62 -27.17
CA VAL A 91 -3.78 22.09 -27.29
C VAL A 91 -3.38 21.42 -25.97
N ALA A 92 -3.67 22.03 -24.82
CA ALA A 92 -3.41 21.42 -23.51
C ALA A 92 -4.16 20.09 -23.34
N ALA A 93 -5.44 20.03 -23.70
CA ALA A 93 -6.24 18.81 -23.67
C ALA A 93 -5.70 17.75 -24.65
N TRP A 94 -5.26 18.16 -25.84
CA TRP A 94 -4.67 17.27 -26.83
C TRP A 94 -3.32 16.69 -26.40
N LEU A 95 -2.39 17.53 -25.90
CA LEU A 95 -1.11 17.07 -25.36
C LEU A 95 -1.35 16.11 -24.21
N ARG A 96 -2.23 16.45 -23.25
CA ARG A 96 -2.58 15.59 -22.14
C ARG A 96 -3.16 14.26 -22.64
N GLY A 97 -4.15 14.30 -23.52
CA GLY A 97 -4.77 13.09 -24.09
C GLY A 97 -3.79 12.21 -24.88
N SER A 98 -2.78 12.79 -25.52
CA SER A 98 -1.72 12.03 -26.21
C SER A 98 -0.78 11.32 -25.24
N LEU A 99 -0.41 11.98 -24.14
CA LEU A 99 0.41 11.41 -23.07
C LEU A 99 -0.34 10.31 -22.32
N THR A 100 -1.62 10.55 -22.01
CA THR A 100 -2.50 9.55 -21.38
C THR A 100 -2.95 8.48 -22.37
N GLY A 101 -2.78 8.67 -23.68
CA GLY A 101 -3.08 7.67 -24.70
C GLY A 101 -2.31 6.37 -24.49
N ALA A 102 -1.09 6.44 -23.96
CA ALA A 102 -0.30 5.27 -23.59
C ALA A 102 -0.93 4.44 -22.45
N VAL A 103 -1.76 5.07 -21.61
CA VAL A 103 -2.48 4.40 -20.50
C VAL A 103 -3.68 3.61 -21.01
N ARG A 104 -4.21 3.90 -22.21
CA ARG A 104 -5.44 3.26 -22.73
C ARG A 104 -5.31 1.76 -23.01
N THR A 105 -4.11 1.24 -23.11
CA THR A 105 -3.86 -0.20 -23.26
C THR A 105 -3.09 -0.77 -22.08
N ALA A 106 -3.05 -0.07 -20.95
CA ALA A 106 -2.49 -0.63 -19.73
C ALA A 106 -3.37 -1.79 -19.26
N ARG A 107 -2.74 -2.87 -18.82
CA ARG A 107 -3.41 -4.05 -18.28
C ARG A 107 -2.57 -4.64 -17.17
N MET A 108 -3.19 -4.94 -16.04
CA MET A 108 -2.56 -5.66 -14.94
C MET A 108 -3.30 -6.97 -14.74
N ASP A 109 -2.56 -8.08 -14.72
CA ASP A 109 -3.13 -9.41 -14.50
C ASP A 109 -2.49 -10.01 -13.25
N LEU A 110 -3.33 -10.39 -12.28
CA LEU A 110 -2.92 -11.10 -11.08
C LEU A 110 -3.05 -12.60 -11.30
N PHE A 111 -2.08 -13.33 -10.77
CA PHE A 111 -1.99 -14.78 -10.80
C PHE A 111 -1.73 -15.33 -9.39
N ASP A 112 -1.77 -16.65 -9.23
CA ASP A 112 -1.52 -17.34 -7.95
C ASP A 112 -0.20 -16.98 -7.28
N HIS A 113 0.86 -16.83 -8.07
CA HIS A 113 2.24 -16.71 -7.62
C HIS A 113 2.93 -15.45 -8.16
N GLY A 114 2.18 -14.54 -8.78
CA GLY A 114 2.72 -13.27 -9.24
C GLY A 114 1.72 -12.38 -9.94
N LEU A 115 2.22 -11.28 -10.51
CA LEU A 115 1.46 -10.42 -11.41
C LEU A 115 2.24 -10.15 -12.69
N THR A 116 1.51 -9.72 -13.72
CA THR A 116 2.11 -9.06 -14.89
C THR A 116 1.51 -7.66 -15.05
N VAL A 117 2.36 -6.69 -15.37
CA VAL A 117 1.97 -5.34 -15.76
C VAL A 117 2.34 -5.13 -17.21
N TYR A 118 1.38 -4.65 -18.00
CA TYR A 118 1.59 -4.22 -19.37
C TYR A 118 1.15 -2.78 -19.54
N ARG A 119 1.94 -1.99 -20.26
CA ARG A 119 1.60 -0.61 -20.67
C ARG A 119 1.97 -0.40 -22.14
N SER A 120 1.24 0.46 -22.83
CA SER A 120 1.51 0.73 -24.26
C SER A 120 2.94 1.21 -24.46
N GLY A 121 3.69 0.53 -25.33
CA GLY A 121 5.05 0.92 -25.67
C GLY A 121 6.11 0.55 -24.62
N GLN A 122 5.74 -0.18 -23.56
CA GLN A 122 6.67 -0.78 -22.60
C GLN A 122 6.69 -2.31 -22.73
N GLU A 123 7.75 -2.92 -22.22
CA GLU A 123 7.86 -4.37 -22.10
C GLU A 123 6.89 -4.89 -21.02
N ILE A 124 6.45 -6.15 -21.16
CA ILE A 124 5.61 -6.78 -20.13
C ILE A 124 6.52 -7.09 -18.94
N ALA A 125 6.29 -6.41 -17.82
CA ALA A 125 6.96 -6.72 -16.57
C ALA A 125 6.19 -7.82 -15.82
N ALA A 126 6.91 -8.76 -15.23
CA ALA A 126 6.35 -9.85 -14.45
C ALA A 126 7.05 -9.93 -13.10
N PHE A 127 6.26 -10.06 -12.03
CA PHE A 127 6.75 -10.08 -10.65
C PHE A 127 6.23 -11.32 -9.95
N ARG A 128 7.11 -12.08 -9.31
CA ARG A 128 6.74 -13.26 -8.50
C ARG A 128 6.55 -12.85 -7.04
N TRP A 129 5.50 -13.35 -6.40
CA TRP A 129 5.16 -12.99 -5.00
C TRP A 129 6.21 -13.38 -3.98
N ASP A 130 7.05 -14.38 -4.25
CA ASP A 130 8.11 -14.85 -3.35
C ASP A 130 9.38 -14.01 -3.39
N THR A 131 9.56 -13.18 -4.44
CA THR A 131 10.76 -12.36 -4.63
C THR A 131 10.50 -10.88 -4.85
N ALA A 132 9.25 -10.47 -5.09
CA ALA A 132 8.90 -9.08 -5.28
C ALA A 132 9.05 -8.28 -3.98
N GLU A 133 9.59 -7.07 -4.08
CA GLU A 133 9.51 -6.06 -3.03
C GLU A 133 8.40 -5.08 -3.39
N VAL A 134 7.46 -4.90 -2.48
CA VAL A 134 6.33 -3.99 -2.64
C VAL A 134 6.52 -2.80 -1.72
N ARG A 135 6.50 -1.60 -2.29
CA ARG A 135 6.49 -0.32 -1.58
C ARG A 135 5.15 0.35 -1.81
N GLN A 136 4.53 0.81 -0.73
CA GLN A 136 3.25 1.53 -0.81
C GLN A 136 3.49 3.00 -0.48
N SER A 137 3.16 3.88 -1.42
CA SER A 137 3.04 5.30 -1.14
C SER A 137 1.57 5.59 -0.87
N VAL A 138 1.19 5.60 0.42
CA VAL A 138 -0.13 6.09 0.81
C VAL A 138 0.03 7.55 1.17
N ILE A 139 -0.61 8.43 0.42
CA ILE A 139 -0.78 9.82 0.77
C ILE A 139 -2.23 9.98 1.26
N PRO A 140 -2.59 9.62 2.51
CA PRO A 140 -3.85 10.07 3.05
C PRO A 140 -3.71 11.58 3.28
N SER A 141 -4.15 12.36 2.31
CA SER A 141 -4.18 13.81 2.45
C SER A 141 -5.15 14.17 3.58
N ARG A 142 -4.58 14.63 4.70
CA ARG A 142 -5.36 14.93 5.91
C ARG A 142 -6.06 16.27 5.74
N GLY A 143 -7.31 16.23 5.29
CA GLY A 143 -8.21 17.37 5.26
C GLY A 143 -9.66 16.89 5.42
N ALA A 144 -10.50 17.65 6.14
CA ALA A 144 -11.90 17.29 6.39
C ALA A 144 -12.75 17.16 5.10
N ALA A 145 -12.25 17.67 3.97
CA ALA A 145 -12.83 17.51 2.63
C ALA A 145 -12.14 16.41 1.78
N ALA A 146 -11.07 15.78 2.29
CA ALA A 146 -10.21 14.82 1.58
C ALA A 146 -10.37 13.38 2.07
N ALA A 147 -11.33 13.12 2.96
CA ALA A 147 -11.66 11.78 3.47
C ALA A 147 -12.20 10.81 2.41
N ALA A 148 -12.34 11.23 1.15
CA ALA A 148 -12.99 10.46 0.09
C ALA A 148 -12.05 9.84 -0.95
N SER A 149 -10.77 10.19 -1.00
CA SER A 149 -9.84 9.63 -2.00
C SER A 149 -8.52 9.24 -1.34
N THR A 150 -8.41 7.97 -0.94
CA THR A 150 -7.10 7.37 -0.65
C THR A 150 -6.43 7.11 -1.97
N GLU A 151 -5.49 7.97 -2.37
CA GLU A 151 -4.73 7.77 -3.59
C GLU A 151 -3.77 6.60 -3.37
N TYR A 152 -4.11 5.45 -3.95
CA TYR A 152 -3.26 4.26 -3.91
C TYR A 152 -2.16 4.40 -4.95
N SER A 153 -0.91 4.46 -4.49
CA SER A 153 0.28 4.34 -5.32
C SER A 153 1.16 3.22 -4.80
N MET A 154 1.64 2.37 -5.72
CA MET A 154 2.44 1.20 -5.41
C MET A 154 3.62 1.10 -6.36
N THR A 155 4.75 0.66 -5.82
CA THR A 155 5.96 0.37 -6.57
C THR A 155 6.36 -1.06 -6.30
N LEU A 156 6.63 -1.81 -7.37
CA LEU A 156 7.15 -3.17 -7.31
C LEU A 156 8.57 -3.21 -7.88
N ASP A 157 9.46 -3.78 -7.09
CA ASP A 157 10.83 -4.10 -7.49
C ASP A 157 10.98 -5.62 -7.57
N GLY A 158 11.63 -6.09 -8.64
CA GLY A 158 11.98 -7.50 -8.83
C GLY A 158 13.48 -7.74 -8.72
N PRO A 159 13.91 -8.98 -8.43
CA PRO A 159 15.34 -9.31 -8.30
C PRO A 159 16.12 -9.11 -9.60
N ASP A 160 15.44 -9.14 -10.75
CA ASP A 160 16.03 -8.93 -12.08
C ASP A 160 16.24 -7.44 -12.42
N GLY A 161 16.00 -6.54 -11.45
CA GLY A 161 16.04 -5.09 -11.65
C GLY A 161 14.81 -4.52 -12.36
N SER A 162 13.78 -5.34 -12.58
CA SER A 162 12.48 -4.88 -13.06
C SER A 162 11.85 -3.95 -12.03
N HIS A 163 11.40 -2.79 -12.47
CA HIS A 163 10.81 -1.77 -11.62
C HIS A 163 9.53 -1.24 -12.27
N GLU A 164 8.41 -1.35 -11.57
CA GLU A 164 7.13 -0.82 -12.04
C GLU A 164 6.42 -0.06 -10.93
N SER A 165 6.04 1.18 -11.22
CA SER A 165 5.22 2.01 -10.34
C SER A 165 3.88 2.29 -11.02
N PHE A 166 2.80 2.13 -10.27
CA PHE A 166 1.44 2.37 -10.74
C PHE A 166 0.50 2.86 -9.63
N ASP A 167 -0.55 3.57 -10.06
CA ASP A 167 -1.50 4.24 -9.20
C ASP A 167 -2.95 4.05 -9.68
N GLU A 168 -3.90 4.56 -8.91
CA GLU A 168 -5.33 4.56 -9.23
C GLU A 168 -5.69 5.33 -10.52
N ARG A 169 -4.81 6.22 -10.99
CA ARG A 169 -5.02 6.95 -12.26
C ARG A 169 -4.62 6.10 -13.45
N GLN A 170 -3.79 5.09 -13.25
CA GLN A 170 -3.35 4.15 -14.28
C GLN A 170 -4.25 2.93 -14.37
N PHE A 171 -4.65 2.34 -13.24
CA PHE A 171 -5.48 1.13 -13.18
C PHE A 171 -6.73 1.36 -12.34
N ASP A 172 -7.88 0.95 -12.89
CA ASP A 172 -9.13 0.96 -12.15
C ASP A 172 -9.12 -0.08 -11.02
N GLY A 173 -9.97 0.11 -10.01
CA GLY A 173 -10.13 -0.85 -8.92
C GLY A 173 -8.98 -0.89 -7.92
N ALA A 174 -8.34 0.26 -7.61
CA ALA A 174 -7.20 0.30 -6.69
C ALA A 174 -7.48 -0.20 -5.26
N HIS A 175 -8.72 -0.05 -4.82
CA HIS A 175 -9.22 -0.63 -3.58
C HIS A 175 -9.29 -2.17 -3.60
N GLU A 176 -9.30 -2.79 -4.78
CA GLU A 176 -9.24 -4.25 -4.95
C GLU A 176 -7.80 -4.71 -5.17
N TRP A 177 -7.09 -4.14 -6.16
CA TRP A 177 -5.75 -4.63 -6.51
C TRP A 177 -4.71 -4.32 -5.44
N GLY A 178 -4.79 -3.19 -4.74
CA GLY A 178 -3.83 -2.81 -3.71
C GLY A 178 -3.77 -3.83 -2.57
N PRO A 179 -4.89 -4.07 -1.87
CA PRO A 179 -4.98 -5.10 -0.83
C PRO A 179 -4.71 -6.51 -1.36
N ALA A 180 -5.12 -6.85 -2.59
CA ALA A 180 -4.86 -8.17 -3.17
C ALA A 180 -3.35 -8.44 -3.35
N ILE A 181 -2.59 -7.47 -3.89
CA ILE A 181 -1.13 -7.59 -4.06
C ILE A 181 -0.44 -7.70 -2.70
N GLN A 182 -0.80 -6.83 -1.75
CA GLN A 182 -0.20 -6.84 -0.41
C GLN A 182 -0.49 -8.15 0.33
N SER A 183 -1.73 -8.63 0.28
CA SER A 183 -2.12 -9.90 0.88
C SER A 183 -1.37 -11.08 0.25
N ALA A 184 -1.26 -11.13 -1.09
CA ALA A 184 -0.55 -12.19 -1.79
C ALA A 184 0.95 -12.23 -1.46
N VAL A 185 1.61 -11.07 -1.45
CA VAL A 185 3.03 -10.96 -1.08
C VAL A 185 3.25 -11.32 0.38
N THR A 186 2.45 -10.79 1.31
CA THR A 186 2.54 -11.13 2.73
C THR A 186 2.28 -12.62 2.96
N ALA A 187 1.23 -13.21 2.37
CA ALA A 187 0.93 -14.64 2.55
C ALA A 187 2.05 -15.55 2.04
N THR A 188 2.75 -15.13 0.98
CA THR A 188 3.85 -15.91 0.38
C THR A 188 5.15 -15.77 1.18
N GLN A 189 5.51 -14.55 1.58
CA GLN A 189 6.83 -14.26 2.15
C GLN A 189 6.87 -14.28 3.68
N LEU A 190 5.76 -14.01 4.38
CA LEU A 190 5.70 -13.96 5.84
C LEU A 190 6.17 -15.27 6.52
N PRO A 191 5.74 -16.47 6.08
CA PRO A 191 6.19 -17.72 6.71
C PRO A 191 7.71 -17.89 6.68
N ARG A 192 8.36 -17.45 5.60
CA ARG A 192 9.82 -17.50 5.46
C ARG A 192 10.50 -16.48 6.36
N ALA A 193 9.99 -15.25 6.44
CA ALA A 193 10.52 -14.23 7.33
C ALA A 193 10.45 -14.66 8.80
N VAL A 194 9.31 -15.23 9.21
CA VAL A 194 9.14 -15.78 10.57
C VAL A 194 10.10 -16.93 10.82
N ALA A 195 10.21 -17.90 9.92
CA ALA A 195 11.14 -19.03 10.09
C ALA A 195 12.61 -18.59 10.16
N ALA A 196 12.99 -17.55 9.40
CA ALA A 196 14.33 -16.97 9.48
C ALA A 196 14.59 -16.41 10.88
N ILE A 197 13.65 -15.61 11.40
CA ILE A 197 13.76 -15.01 12.75
C ILE A 197 13.78 -16.08 13.84
N ASP A 198 12.89 -17.08 13.77
CA ASP A 198 12.86 -18.21 14.71
C ASP A 198 14.18 -18.99 14.71
N SER A 199 14.92 -19.00 13.59
CA SER A 199 16.26 -19.60 13.48
C SER A 199 17.40 -18.69 13.97
N GLY A 200 17.08 -17.53 14.54
CA GLY A 200 18.02 -16.51 15.01
C GLY A 200 18.64 -15.68 13.88
N GLN A 201 18.06 -15.69 12.67
CA GLN A 201 18.52 -14.85 11.56
C GLN A 201 17.87 -13.47 11.63
N GLN A 202 18.64 -12.45 11.26
CA GLN A 202 18.14 -11.10 11.08
C GLN A 202 17.49 -10.95 9.70
N VAL A 203 16.31 -10.35 9.65
CA VAL A 203 15.56 -10.04 8.42
C VAL A 203 15.53 -8.54 8.20
N SER A 204 15.94 -8.09 7.01
CA SER A 204 16.02 -6.67 6.64
C SER A 204 14.84 -6.21 5.79
N PHE A 205 14.33 -5.03 6.09
CA PHE A 205 13.30 -4.29 5.35
C PHE A 205 13.83 -2.88 5.03
N GLY A 206 14.77 -2.79 4.09
CA GLY A 206 15.46 -1.54 3.78
C GLY A 206 16.45 -1.15 4.89
N GLU A 207 16.29 0.03 5.47
CA GLU A 207 17.13 0.52 6.59
C GLU A 207 16.78 -0.08 7.95
N ILE A 208 15.67 -0.83 8.01
CA ILE A 208 15.19 -1.50 9.21
C ILE A 208 15.63 -2.95 9.15
N ALA A 209 16.08 -3.51 10.27
CA ALA A 209 16.30 -4.93 10.41
C ALA A 209 15.67 -5.42 11.72
N VAL A 210 15.19 -6.66 11.74
CA VAL A 210 14.54 -7.27 12.90
C VAL A 210 15.09 -8.67 13.14
N ASP A 211 15.29 -9.01 14.41
CA ASP A 211 15.59 -10.35 14.88
C ASP A 211 14.81 -10.64 16.17
N LEU A 212 15.09 -11.77 16.84
CA LEU A 212 14.37 -12.19 18.06
C LEU A 212 14.55 -11.23 19.25
N GLY A 213 15.69 -10.55 19.35
CA GLY A 213 16.03 -9.74 20.52
C GLY A 213 15.79 -8.24 20.31
N GLU A 214 15.98 -7.76 19.09
CA GLU A 214 16.01 -6.32 18.81
C GLU A 214 15.48 -5.93 17.42
N LEU A 215 15.02 -4.68 17.35
CA LEU A 215 14.82 -3.93 16.11
C LEU A 215 16.05 -3.05 15.89
N THR A 216 16.73 -3.19 14.76
CA THR A 216 17.82 -2.31 14.36
C THR A 216 17.32 -1.28 13.36
N PHE A 217 17.57 0.01 13.63
CA PHE A 217 17.28 1.10 12.71
C PHE A 217 18.40 2.14 12.75
N ALA A 218 18.90 2.56 11.58
CA ALA A 218 19.98 3.54 11.44
C ALA A 218 21.24 3.20 12.28
N GLY A 219 21.54 1.89 12.41
CA GLY A 219 22.66 1.38 13.21
C GLY A 219 22.45 1.43 14.73
N VAL A 220 21.26 1.80 15.20
CA VAL A 220 20.87 1.76 16.62
C VAL A 220 19.97 0.56 16.85
N ASN A 221 20.26 -0.17 17.92
CA ASN A 221 19.49 -1.33 18.32
C ASN A 221 18.47 -0.96 19.40
N TYR A 222 17.26 -1.45 19.24
CA TYR A 222 16.12 -1.24 20.11
C TYR A 222 15.62 -2.61 20.60
N PRO A 223 15.95 -3.03 21.83
CA PRO A 223 15.48 -4.29 22.38
C PRO A 223 13.95 -4.31 22.43
N TRP A 224 13.33 -5.44 22.08
CA TRP A 224 11.86 -5.55 22.04
C TRP A 224 11.21 -5.26 23.40
N GLU A 225 11.92 -5.52 24.50
CA GLU A 225 11.48 -5.19 25.87
C GLU A 225 11.27 -3.69 26.10
N GLN A 226 11.94 -2.85 25.32
CA GLN A 226 11.83 -1.39 25.42
C GLN A 226 10.82 -0.83 24.43
N VAL A 227 10.39 -1.61 23.43
CA VAL A 227 9.46 -1.19 22.38
C VAL A 227 8.02 -1.39 22.86
N ASP A 228 7.39 -0.31 23.34
CA ASP A 228 6.04 -0.39 23.91
C ASP A 228 4.95 -0.57 22.84
N THR A 229 4.97 0.29 21.83
CA THR A 229 3.90 0.44 20.83
C THR A 229 4.51 0.85 19.51
N ILE A 230 4.03 0.25 18.42
CA ILE A 230 4.35 0.60 17.04
C ILE A 230 3.06 1.17 16.43
N ASP A 231 3.12 2.39 15.91
CA ASP A 231 1.98 3.10 15.34
C ASP A 231 2.33 3.59 13.94
N ALA A 232 1.42 3.35 12.99
CA ALA A 232 1.55 3.78 11.60
C ALA A 232 0.47 4.81 11.30
N GLN A 233 0.84 6.10 11.32
CA GLN A 233 -0.10 7.20 11.09
C GLN A 233 0.44 8.20 10.07
N GLY A 234 -0.39 8.49 9.07
CA GLY A 234 -0.09 9.53 8.07
C GLY A 234 1.15 9.21 7.22
N GLY A 235 1.36 7.94 6.86
CA GLY A 235 2.52 7.52 6.05
C GLY A 235 3.84 7.44 6.83
N LEU A 236 3.83 7.72 8.14
CA LEU A 236 4.98 7.62 9.02
C LEU A 236 4.77 6.51 10.03
N ILE A 237 5.84 5.78 10.35
CA ILE A 237 5.83 4.79 11.42
C ILE A 237 6.61 5.34 12.60
N ARG A 238 6.05 5.19 13.80
CA ARG A 238 6.67 5.62 15.04
C ARG A 238 6.56 4.50 16.05
N PHE A 239 7.57 4.36 16.88
CA PHE A 239 7.48 3.50 18.05
C PHE A 239 8.02 4.20 19.29
N LYS A 240 7.55 3.76 20.44
CA LYS A 240 7.98 4.28 21.74
C LYS A 240 9.01 3.34 22.35
N SER A 241 10.21 3.87 22.60
CA SER A 241 11.30 3.19 23.30
C SER A 241 11.50 3.84 24.66
N GLY A 242 10.95 3.22 25.72
CA GLY A 242 10.89 3.82 27.06
C GLY A 242 10.10 5.15 27.08
N SER A 243 10.80 6.28 27.28
CA SER A 243 10.19 7.62 27.27
C SER A 243 10.35 8.38 25.95
N ARG A 244 11.07 7.80 24.98
CA ARG A 244 11.41 8.47 23.72
C ARG A 244 10.61 7.89 22.55
N TRP A 245 10.03 8.78 21.75
CA TRP A 245 9.48 8.42 20.45
C TRP A 245 10.59 8.36 19.40
N VAL A 246 10.64 7.27 18.65
CA VAL A 246 11.52 7.07 17.51
C VAL A 246 10.64 7.05 16.26
N THR A 247 11.03 7.83 15.24
CA THR A 247 10.35 7.86 13.93
C THR A 247 11.20 7.09 12.95
N LEU A 248 10.59 6.07 12.33
CA LEU A 248 11.18 5.26 11.26
C LEU A 248 11.04 5.99 9.92
N PRO A 249 11.65 5.48 8.84
CA PRO A 249 11.44 6.00 7.50
C PRO A 249 9.95 5.99 7.11
N PRO A 250 9.52 6.84 6.17
CA PRO A 250 8.20 6.77 5.57
C PRO A 250 7.84 5.35 5.08
N ILE A 251 6.55 5.00 5.09
CA ILE A 251 6.08 3.67 4.66
C ILE A 251 6.52 3.35 3.23
N GLU A 252 6.63 4.36 2.36
CA GLU A 252 7.09 4.20 0.97
C GLU A 252 8.55 3.75 0.85
N ASP A 253 9.37 4.04 1.85
CA ASP A 253 10.78 3.66 1.89
C ASP A 253 11.01 2.27 2.51
N ILE A 254 9.96 1.64 3.05
CA ILE A 254 10.05 0.35 3.72
C ILE A 254 9.48 -0.74 2.79
N PRO A 255 10.34 -1.60 2.21
CA PRO A 255 9.88 -2.68 1.36
C PRO A 255 9.08 -3.69 2.18
N ASN A 256 8.00 -4.20 1.59
CA ASN A 256 7.14 -5.22 2.20
C ASN A 256 6.66 -4.83 3.60
N PHE A 257 6.26 -3.57 3.79
CA PHE A 257 5.85 -2.99 5.08
C PHE A 257 4.90 -3.89 5.91
N TYR A 258 3.93 -4.55 5.28
CA TYR A 258 3.00 -5.43 5.99
C TYR A 258 3.69 -6.62 6.65
N ILE A 259 4.72 -7.18 6.02
CA ILE A 259 5.51 -8.28 6.59
C ILE A 259 6.30 -7.77 7.81
N PHE A 260 6.96 -6.61 7.66
CA PHE A 260 7.64 -5.95 8.77
C PHE A 260 6.68 -5.72 9.95
N ASN A 261 5.51 -5.15 9.70
CA ASN A 261 4.53 -4.83 10.73
C ASN A 261 4.05 -6.09 11.47
N GLU A 262 3.71 -7.16 10.74
CA GLU A 262 3.27 -8.43 11.33
C GLU A 262 4.35 -9.09 12.18
N VAL A 263 5.60 -9.10 11.69
CA VAL A 263 6.74 -9.66 12.41
C VAL A 263 7.05 -8.85 13.67
N ALA A 264 7.13 -7.52 13.54
CA ALA A 264 7.45 -6.63 14.64
C ALA A 264 6.40 -6.72 15.76
N GLU A 265 5.12 -6.80 15.40
CA GLU A 265 4.04 -6.94 16.39
C GLU A 265 4.10 -8.28 17.13
N ARG A 266 4.41 -9.38 16.43
CA ARG A 266 4.60 -10.70 17.07
C ARG A 266 5.75 -10.70 18.06
N LEU A 267 6.89 -10.13 17.69
CA LEU A 267 8.09 -10.06 18.53
C LEU A 267 7.86 -9.18 19.75
N ARG A 268 7.17 -8.05 19.57
CA ARG A 268 6.76 -7.16 20.66
C ARG A 268 5.87 -7.87 21.68
N ILE A 269 4.86 -8.61 21.23
CA ILE A 269 3.95 -9.36 22.11
C ILE A 269 4.70 -10.49 22.84
N ALA A 270 5.60 -11.20 22.15
CA ALA A 270 6.41 -12.25 22.74
C ALA A 270 7.30 -11.71 23.87
N ALA A 271 8.04 -10.63 23.62
CA ALA A 271 8.90 -9.99 24.63
C ALA A 271 8.11 -9.47 25.83
N ALA A 272 6.93 -8.86 25.59
CA ALA A 272 6.05 -8.40 26.68
C ALA A 272 5.53 -9.56 27.55
N THR A 273 5.29 -10.72 26.93
CA THR A 273 4.83 -11.92 27.64
C THR A 273 5.94 -12.51 28.51
N GLU A 274 7.17 -12.59 28.00
CA GLU A 274 8.33 -13.07 28.76
C GLU A 274 8.63 -12.18 29.98
N LEU A 275 8.54 -10.86 29.83
CA LEU A 275 8.70 -9.92 30.94
C LEU A 275 7.63 -10.12 32.02
N ALA A 276 6.38 -10.37 31.62
CA ALA A 276 5.28 -10.61 32.56
C ALA A 276 5.47 -11.93 33.33
N GLU A 277 5.97 -12.99 32.68
CA GLU A 277 6.26 -14.27 33.31
C GLU A 277 7.41 -14.15 34.34
N VAL A 278 8.49 -13.44 33.99
CA VAL A 278 9.62 -13.19 34.89
C VAL A 278 9.19 -12.36 36.11
N ALA A 279 8.31 -11.37 35.91
CA ALA A 279 7.76 -10.58 37.01
C ALA A 279 6.86 -11.41 37.95
N GLY A 280 6.02 -12.29 37.38
CA GLY A 280 5.12 -13.16 38.15
C GLY A 280 5.86 -14.17 39.03
N ASN A 281 6.86 -14.86 38.48
CA ASN A 281 7.62 -15.88 39.22
C ASN A 281 8.42 -15.30 40.41
N ARG A 282 8.79 -14.01 40.32
CA ARG A 282 9.49 -13.32 41.41
C ARG A 282 8.59 -12.99 42.60
N SER A 283 7.28 -12.84 42.39
CA SER A 283 6.32 -12.60 43.47
C SER A 283 6.00 -13.86 44.27
N GLU A 284 5.91 -15.04 43.64
CA GLU A 284 5.59 -16.30 44.34
C GLU A 284 6.74 -16.80 45.23
N THR A 285 7.99 -16.49 44.89
CA THR A 285 9.16 -16.96 45.65
C THR A 285 9.31 -16.25 47.01
N VAL A 286 8.72 -15.06 47.20
CA VAL A 286 8.88 -14.27 48.44
C VAL A 286 7.84 -14.63 49.51
N GLU A 287 6.68 -15.18 49.15
CA GLU A 287 5.64 -15.53 50.16
C GLU A 287 5.84 -16.89 50.84
N SER A 288 6.68 -17.79 50.30
CA SER A 288 6.93 -19.11 50.91
C SER A 288 8.07 -19.17 51.95
N GLU A 289 8.84 -18.09 52.13
CA GLU A 289 9.92 -18.03 53.16
C GLU A 289 9.46 -17.36 54.47
N THR A 290 8.18 -17.54 54.85
CA THR A 290 7.66 -17.16 56.19
C THR A 290 6.99 -18.34 56.90
N VAL A 291 7.60 -19.53 56.82
CA VAL A 291 7.21 -20.68 57.66
C VAL A 291 8.24 -20.90 58.76
N GLY A 292 7.94 -20.38 59.96
CA GLY A 292 8.28 -21.03 61.22
C GLY A 292 9.62 -20.66 61.86
N THR A 293 9.72 -19.48 62.47
CA THR A 293 10.44 -19.35 63.74
C THR A 293 9.58 -18.54 64.69
N ALA A 294 8.97 -19.26 65.63
CA ALA A 294 8.15 -18.70 66.69
C ALA A 294 8.97 -17.71 67.55
N PRO A 295 8.47 -16.50 67.81
CA PRO A 295 9.12 -15.59 68.74
C PRO A 295 8.88 -16.05 70.19
N ASP A 296 9.99 -16.25 70.91
CA ASP A 296 10.05 -16.43 72.35
C ASP A 296 9.58 -15.14 73.08
N PRO A 297 8.57 -15.20 73.97
CA PRO A 297 8.01 -14.02 74.61
C PRO A 297 8.79 -13.66 75.88
N ALA A 298 9.91 -12.94 75.74
CA ALA A 298 10.49 -12.22 76.87
C ALA A 298 11.43 -11.10 76.40
N HIS A 299 10.95 -9.86 76.47
CA HIS A 299 11.59 -8.71 77.12
C HIS A 299 11.04 -7.41 76.53
N ALA A 300 10.09 -6.85 77.28
CA ALA A 300 9.69 -5.47 77.18
C ALA A 300 10.88 -4.58 77.60
N VAL A 301 11.30 -3.67 76.72
CA VAL A 301 11.97 -2.43 77.11
C VAL A 301 11.35 -1.30 76.30
N VAL A 302 10.71 -0.42 77.06
CA VAL A 302 10.15 0.87 76.68
C VAL A 302 11.30 1.81 76.36
N GLU A 303 11.38 2.32 75.13
CA GLU A 303 11.96 3.64 74.87
C GLU A 303 11.12 4.38 73.85
N THR A 304 10.53 5.47 74.34
CA THR A 304 9.81 6.51 73.62
C THR A 304 10.82 7.45 72.96
N PRO A 305 10.78 7.70 71.65
CA PRO A 305 11.43 8.86 71.08
C PRO A 305 10.43 10.00 70.91
N GLU A 306 10.91 11.18 71.28
CA GLU A 306 10.26 12.47 71.25
C GLU A 306 9.83 12.90 69.84
N ALA A 307 8.77 13.70 69.83
CA ALA A 307 8.26 14.39 68.67
C ALA A 307 9.23 15.49 68.20
N GLU A 308 9.76 15.35 66.99
CA GLU A 308 10.35 16.47 66.25
C GLU A 308 9.39 16.91 65.14
N THR A 309 9.10 18.22 65.18
CA THR A 309 8.20 18.95 64.28
C THR A 309 8.97 19.31 63.00
N PRO A 310 8.46 19.05 61.79
CA PRO A 310 9.07 19.60 60.58
C PRO A 310 8.72 21.07 60.41
N ARG A 311 9.78 21.86 60.23
CA ARG A 311 9.76 23.27 59.85
C ARG A 311 9.06 23.47 58.50
N ASP A 312 8.33 24.56 58.47
CA ASP A 312 7.82 25.28 57.31
C ASP A 312 9.01 25.80 56.48
N GLU A 313 9.21 25.24 55.28
CA GLU A 313 10.19 25.72 54.30
C GLU A 313 9.44 26.14 53.04
N SER A 314 9.08 27.42 53.03
CA SER A 314 8.59 28.18 51.89
C SER A 314 9.66 28.26 50.81
N HIS A 315 9.50 27.51 49.72
CA HIS A 315 10.23 27.74 48.48
C HIS A 315 9.39 28.61 47.54
N ASP A 316 9.92 29.79 47.26
CA ASP A 316 9.48 30.71 46.22
C ASP A 316 9.48 30.01 44.85
N ILE A 317 8.29 29.92 44.24
CA ILE A 317 8.14 29.57 42.83
C ILE A 317 8.34 30.86 42.03
N GLU A 318 9.53 31.00 41.45
CA GLU A 318 9.78 31.99 40.41
C GLU A 318 8.87 31.72 39.20
N THR A 319 8.13 32.76 38.85
CA THR A 319 7.23 32.84 37.70
C THR A 319 8.05 32.90 36.41
N PRO A 320 7.79 32.06 35.40
CA PRO A 320 8.37 32.26 34.08
C PRO A 320 7.77 33.50 33.43
N GLY A 321 8.64 34.42 33.03
CA GLY A 321 8.32 35.69 32.41
C GLY A 321 7.46 35.56 31.16
N ASP A 322 6.45 36.40 31.16
CA ASP A 322 5.63 36.82 30.04
C ASP A 322 6.51 37.54 28.99
N HIS A 323 6.63 36.93 27.81
CA HIS A 323 7.12 37.60 26.59
C HIS A 323 6.00 37.61 25.56
N SER A 324 5.05 38.52 25.80
CA SER A 324 4.19 39.12 24.80
C SER A 324 5.03 39.79 23.70
N HIS A 325 5.13 39.13 22.55
CA HIS A 325 5.41 39.82 21.30
C HIS A 325 4.08 40.24 20.67
N ASP A 326 3.88 41.56 20.63
CA ASP A 326 2.89 42.23 19.81
C ASP A 326 3.04 41.80 18.34
N ALA A 327 2.00 41.14 17.83
CA ALA A 327 1.71 41.09 16.41
C ALA A 327 0.26 41.52 16.24
N GLU A 328 0.08 42.83 16.01
CA GLU A 328 -1.12 43.38 15.41
C GLU A 328 -1.41 42.65 14.09
N MET A 329 -2.46 41.84 14.06
CA MET A 329 -3.19 41.58 12.83
C MET A 329 -4.67 41.81 13.07
N SER A 330 -5.12 42.88 12.43
CA SER A 330 -6.46 43.41 12.38
C SER A 330 -7.51 42.32 12.13
N SER A 331 -8.38 42.10 13.11
CA SER A 331 -9.63 41.40 12.94
C SER A 331 -10.64 42.32 12.26
N ARG A 332 -10.91 42.06 10.97
CA ARG A 332 -12.09 42.59 10.29
C ARG A 332 -13.24 41.59 10.49
N VAL A 333 -14.05 41.87 11.50
CA VAL A 333 -15.37 41.28 11.71
C VAL A 333 -16.31 41.89 10.66
N GLU A 334 -16.76 41.09 9.70
CA GLU A 334 -17.98 41.38 8.95
C GLU A 334 -19.10 40.51 9.54
N THR A 335 -20.10 41.21 10.07
CA THR A 335 -21.36 40.67 10.55
C THR A 335 -22.42 40.84 9.47
N SER A 336 -23.45 40.00 9.55
CA SER A 336 -24.70 39.99 8.77
C SER A 336 -24.56 39.42 7.35
N SER A 337 -25.46 38.58 6.84
CA SER A 337 -26.89 38.50 7.14
C SER A 337 -27.43 37.08 6.98
N ASP A 338 -28.40 36.77 7.84
CA ASP A 338 -29.44 35.76 7.66
C ASP A 338 -30.00 35.76 6.23
N GLU A 339 -30.01 34.59 5.58
CA GLU A 339 -30.97 34.29 4.54
C GLU A 339 -31.53 32.88 4.79
N SER A 340 -32.69 32.87 5.44
CA SER A 340 -33.51 31.69 5.68
C SER A 340 -34.11 31.25 4.34
N HIS A 341 -33.69 30.10 3.83
CA HIS A 341 -34.43 29.40 2.78
C HIS A 341 -35.27 28.30 3.42
N GLU A 342 -36.58 28.56 3.47
CA GLU A 342 -37.63 27.56 3.61
C GLU A 342 -37.49 26.54 2.48
N ALA A 343 -37.04 25.33 2.80
CA ALA A 343 -37.20 24.17 1.94
C ALA A 343 -38.56 23.55 2.25
N GLU A 344 -39.55 23.87 1.41
CA GLU A 344 -40.82 23.14 1.34
C GLU A 344 -40.54 21.65 1.08
N ILE A 345 -41.02 20.81 1.99
CA ILE A 345 -41.08 19.36 1.84
C ILE A 345 -42.29 19.05 0.95
N PRO A 346 -42.12 18.50 -0.27
CA PRO A 346 -43.26 17.99 -1.01
C PRO A 346 -43.65 16.61 -0.46
N GLY A 347 -44.87 16.58 0.09
CA GLY A 347 -45.90 15.60 -0.24
C GLY A 347 -45.52 14.12 -0.21
N ASP A 348 -45.85 13.50 0.91
CA ASP A 348 -46.15 12.07 1.06
C ASP A 348 -47.28 11.67 0.09
N GLU A 349 -46.93 11.09 -1.06
CA GLU A 349 -47.86 10.30 -1.88
C GLU A 349 -47.55 8.81 -1.70
N SER A 350 -48.37 8.21 -0.85
CA SER A 350 -48.52 6.78 -0.65
C SER A 350 -49.13 6.16 -1.91
N HIS A 351 -48.29 5.47 -2.69
CA HIS A 351 -48.77 4.51 -3.68
C HIS A 351 -48.54 3.09 -3.15
N ASP A 352 -49.65 2.50 -2.69
CA ASP A 352 -49.82 1.06 -2.58
C ASP A 352 -49.56 0.42 -3.95
N VAL A 353 -48.44 -0.29 -4.05
CA VAL A 353 -48.11 -1.15 -5.17
C VAL A 353 -48.09 -2.58 -4.64
N GLU A 354 -49.26 -3.21 -4.63
CA GLU A 354 -49.38 -4.67 -4.60
C GLU A 354 -48.83 -5.23 -5.93
N VAL A 355 -47.69 -5.91 -5.88
CA VAL A 355 -47.22 -6.77 -6.98
C VAL A 355 -46.93 -8.16 -6.40
N PRO A 356 -47.51 -9.22 -6.99
CA PRO A 356 -47.61 -10.53 -6.35
C PRO A 356 -46.29 -11.30 -6.35
N LEU A 357 -46.06 -12.02 -5.24
CA LEU A 357 -45.12 -13.14 -5.18
C LEU A 357 -45.46 -14.15 -6.30
N GLN A 358 -44.60 -14.24 -7.31
CA GLN A 358 -44.47 -15.44 -8.12
C GLN A 358 -43.34 -16.28 -7.55
N VAL A 359 -43.75 -17.34 -6.86
CA VAL A 359 -42.92 -18.48 -6.51
C VAL A 359 -42.79 -19.33 -7.78
N GLU A 360 -41.67 -19.21 -8.47
CA GLU A 360 -41.25 -20.20 -9.46
C GLU A 360 -40.32 -21.21 -8.77
N THR A 361 -40.89 -22.37 -8.48
CA THR A 361 -40.14 -23.60 -8.18
C THR A 361 -39.64 -24.19 -9.51
N SER A 362 -38.40 -23.91 -9.86
CA SER A 362 -37.60 -24.78 -10.74
C SER A 362 -36.89 -25.79 -9.82
N GLY A 363 -37.06 -27.10 -9.96
CA GLY A 363 -37.06 -27.85 -11.21
C GLY A 363 -35.80 -28.70 -11.17
N ASP A 364 -35.86 -29.74 -10.35
CA ASP A 364 -34.85 -30.78 -10.14
C ASP A 364 -34.64 -31.52 -11.47
N GLU A 365 -33.52 -31.24 -12.16
CA GLU A 365 -33.15 -31.94 -13.39
C GLU A 365 -31.84 -32.71 -13.14
N SER A 366 -32.05 -33.97 -12.77
CA SER A 366 -31.05 -35.01 -12.60
C SER A 366 -30.47 -35.36 -13.98
N HIS A 367 -29.24 -34.93 -14.27
CA HIS A 367 -28.48 -35.47 -15.39
C HIS A 367 -27.49 -36.52 -14.87
N ASP A 368 -27.89 -37.78 -15.05
CA ASP A 368 -27.01 -38.94 -15.07
C ASP A 368 -25.97 -38.75 -16.19
N ALA A 369 -24.72 -38.45 -15.81
CA ALA A 369 -23.59 -38.52 -16.72
C ALA A 369 -22.88 -39.86 -16.54
N GLU A 370 -23.18 -40.76 -17.47
CA GLU A 370 -22.48 -42.03 -17.68
C GLU A 370 -20.95 -41.83 -17.78
N LEU A 371 -20.24 -42.63 -16.98
CA LEU A 371 -18.80 -42.87 -17.05
C LEU A 371 -18.45 -43.63 -18.35
N PRO A 372 -17.48 -43.17 -19.16
CA PRO A 372 -16.80 -44.04 -20.10
C PRO A 372 -15.45 -44.50 -19.55
N GLY A 373 -15.44 -45.74 -19.07
CA GLY A 373 -14.55 -46.79 -19.60
C GLY A 373 -13.04 -46.60 -19.49
N ASP A 374 -12.47 -47.39 -18.58
CA ASP A 374 -11.16 -48.04 -18.65
C ASP A 374 -10.47 -48.03 -20.02
N ARG A 375 -9.29 -47.42 -20.07
CA ARG A 375 -8.19 -47.88 -20.92
C ARG A 375 -6.88 -47.84 -20.17
N LEU A 376 -6.56 -48.99 -19.59
CA LEU A 376 -5.21 -49.54 -19.49
C LEU A 376 -4.39 -49.20 -20.75
N ARG A 377 -3.24 -48.56 -20.55
CA ARG A 377 -2.06 -48.81 -21.39
C ARG A 377 -0.79 -48.45 -20.64
N ASP A 378 -0.03 -49.50 -20.42
CA ASP A 378 1.36 -49.54 -20.01
C ASP A 378 2.25 -48.68 -20.93
N ALA A 379 3.16 -47.92 -20.33
CA ALA A 379 4.40 -47.42 -20.93
C ALA A 379 5.32 -47.01 -19.76
N GLU A 380 6.15 -47.93 -19.26
CA GLU A 380 7.51 -48.16 -19.72
C GLU A 380 8.46 -47.02 -19.29
N ALA A 381 9.20 -47.30 -18.23
CA ALA A 381 10.30 -46.48 -17.73
C ALA A 381 11.56 -46.69 -18.59
N PRO A 382 12.38 -45.64 -18.79
CA PRO A 382 13.81 -45.79 -18.93
C PRO A 382 14.49 -45.23 -17.66
N SER A 383 15.16 -46.08 -16.87
CA SER A 383 16.58 -46.44 -17.07
C SER A 383 17.53 -45.25 -16.86
N GLU A 384 18.16 -45.26 -15.69
CA GLU A 384 19.54 -44.85 -15.38
C GLU A 384 20.35 -44.16 -16.49
N LEU A 385 20.89 -42.98 -16.17
CA LEU A 385 22.15 -42.51 -16.76
C LEU A 385 22.90 -41.57 -15.80
N SER A 386 23.93 -42.16 -15.19
CA SER A 386 25.28 -41.63 -14.96
C SER A 386 25.48 -40.36 -14.13
N HIS A 387 26.01 -40.61 -12.94
CA HIS A 387 27.08 -39.85 -12.27
C HIS A 387 28.05 -39.19 -13.26
N GLN A 388 28.29 -37.88 -13.09
CA GLN A 388 29.55 -37.27 -13.49
C GLN A 388 30.07 -36.41 -12.33
N VAL A 389 30.99 -37.01 -11.59
CA VAL A 389 31.89 -36.35 -10.64
C VAL A 389 32.90 -35.55 -11.47
N VAL A 390 32.86 -34.22 -11.37
CA VAL A 390 33.96 -33.36 -11.82
C VAL A 390 34.68 -32.86 -10.58
N THR A 391 35.75 -33.55 -10.22
CA THR A 391 36.85 -32.98 -9.44
C THR A 391 37.60 -32.01 -10.33
N ARG A 392 37.75 -30.74 -9.92
CA ARG A 392 38.76 -29.84 -10.49
C ARG A 392 39.62 -29.26 -9.37
N SER A 393 40.86 -29.73 -9.35
CA SER A 393 41.98 -29.23 -8.56
C SER A 393 42.39 -27.82 -8.95
N GLU A 394 42.80 -27.08 -7.91
CA GLU A 394 43.92 -26.14 -7.80
C GLU A 394 44.78 -25.86 -9.05
N VAL A 395 44.93 -24.57 -9.36
CA VAL A 395 46.23 -23.88 -9.49
C VAL A 395 46.08 -22.48 -8.89
#